data_AF-A0A9P0FM97-F1
#
_entry.id   AF-A0A9P0FM97-F1
#
_cell.length_a   1.000
_cell.length_b   1.000
_cell.length_c   1.000
_cell.angle_alpha   90.00
_cell.angle_beta   90.00
_cell.angle_gamma   90.00
#
_symmetry.space_group_name_H-M   'P 1'
#
loop_
_entity.id
_entity.type
_entity.pdbx_description
1 polymer ?
#
loop_
_entity_poly.entity_id
_entity_poly.type
_entity_poly.pdbx_seq_one_letter_code
_entity_poly.pdbx_strand_id
1 'polypeptide(L)'
;MKHLSAENTKKVFYTLKNLSDTRWSCRADAVKALVHGYKSILNALTEICNDAGQKDIVKCQARSLYQNMSRLETSIYTQFWHEILEGFGSTIRYLQNSTMILSTALNLLKSLTSFVESKRDAFDSYETAGKELSDVQEYQNSRVRSLNVPLKPIDYGKASAVQLSPKEKFRTESFLPVIDRLIVSLRERMSAYQVANERFGFFAEISTMKNSELTLAAKKLVHFLSSRFGS
;
A
#
# COMPACT_ATOMS: atom_id res chain seq x y z
N MET A 1 -4.87 -48.63 -18.49
CA MET A 1 -3.68 -48.20 -17.70
C MET A 1 -3.62 -46.69 -17.76
N LYS A 2 -3.96 -46.00 -16.66
CA LYS A 2 -3.98 -44.54 -16.60
C LYS A 2 -2.54 -44.02 -16.61
N HIS A 3 -2.16 -43.27 -17.64
CA HIS A 3 -0.99 -42.41 -17.61
C HIS A 3 -1.32 -41.18 -16.75
N LEU A 4 -0.74 -41.12 -15.55
CA LEU A 4 -0.65 -39.89 -14.77
C LEU A 4 0.57 -39.12 -15.26
N SER A 5 0.31 -38.08 -16.05
CA SER A 5 1.28 -37.04 -16.35
C SER A 5 1.62 -36.31 -15.05
N ALA A 6 2.88 -36.39 -14.62
CA ALA A 6 3.40 -35.58 -13.53
C ALA A 6 3.41 -34.11 -13.98
N GLU A 7 2.46 -33.33 -13.46
CA GLU A 7 2.52 -31.88 -13.50
C GLU A 7 3.74 -31.41 -12.70
N ASN A 8 4.79 -31.05 -13.43
CA ASN A 8 5.98 -30.41 -12.89
C ASN A 8 5.63 -28.98 -12.47
N THR A 9 4.97 -28.84 -11.31
CA THR A 9 4.76 -27.56 -10.65
C THR A 9 6.11 -27.05 -10.15
N LYS A 10 6.76 -26.18 -10.93
CA LYS A 10 7.91 -25.39 -10.45
C LYS A 10 7.51 -24.70 -9.16
N LYS A 11 7.98 -25.23 -8.02
CA LYS A 11 7.81 -24.61 -6.71
C LYS A 11 8.55 -23.27 -6.72
N VAL A 12 7.80 -22.18 -6.90
CA VAL A 12 8.35 -20.82 -6.87
C VAL A 12 8.72 -20.51 -5.43
N PHE A 13 10.01 -20.47 -5.13
CA PHE A 13 10.51 -20.01 -3.83
C PHE A 13 10.60 -18.49 -3.85
N TYR A 14 9.84 -17.84 -2.98
CA TYR A 14 9.99 -16.41 -2.72
C TYR A 14 11.04 -16.21 -1.64
N THR A 15 12.08 -15.45 -1.94
CA THR A 15 13.18 -15.17 -1.01
C THR A 15 13.10 -13.72 -0.56
N LEU A 16 13.25 -13.48 0.75
CA LEU A 16 13.46 -12.13 1.28
C LEU A 16 14.75 -11.56 0.69
N LYS A 17 14.65 -10.39 0.07
CA LYS A 17 15.79 -9.67 -0.48
C LYS A 17 15.88 -8.30 0.19
N ASN A 18 17.09 -7.76 0.25
CA ASN A 18 17.29 -6.40 0.70
C ASN A 18 16.52 -5.43 -0.20
N LEU A 19 16.02 -4.36 0.43
CA LEU A 19 15.42 -3.26 -0.30
C LEU A 19 16.51 -2.55 -1.12
N SER A 20 16.16 -2.23 -2.36
CA SER A 20 16.93 -1.38 -3.25
C SER A 20 16.22 -0.03 -3.32
N ASP A 21 16.93 1.04 -3.01
CA ASP A 21 16.37 2.40 -3.07
C ASP A 21 15.98 2.81 -4.50
N THR A 22 16.61 2.20 -5.51
CA THR A 22 16.39 2.53 -6.93
C THR A 22 15.28 1.73 -7.61
N ARG A 23 14.73 0.67 -7.00
CA ARG A 23 13.74 -0.20 -7.64
C ARG A 23 12.50 -0.36 -6.79
N TRP A 24 11.46 0.41 -7.09
CA TRP A 24 10.13 0.27 -6.46
C TRP A 24 9.63 -1.18 -6.41
N SER A 25 9.87 -1.97 -7.47
CA SER A 25 9.45 -3.37 -7.55
C SER A 25 10.02 -4.26 -6.45
N CYS A 26 11.19 -3.94 -5.89
CA CYS A 26 11.78 -4.75 -4.82
C CYS A 26 10.92 -4.74 -3.55
N ARG A 27 10.16 -3.66 -3.30
CA ARG A 27 9.24 -3.57 -2.16
C ARG A 27 8.06 -4.52 -2.37
N ALA A 28 7.50 -4.56 -3.58
CA ALA A 28 6.44 -5.50 -3.93
C ALA A 28 6.92 -6.95 -3.80
N ASP A 29 8.12 -7.25 -4.31
CA ASP A 29 8.72 -8.58 -4.21
C ASP A 29 8.99 -8.98 -2.75
N ALA A 30 9.49 -8.05 -1.91
CA ALA A 30 9.76 -8.30 -0.50
C ALA A 30 8.48 -8.57 0.30
N VAL A 31 7.42 -7.78 0.09
CA VAL A 31 6.13 -8.01 0.76
C VAL A 31 5.48 -9.31 0.27
N LYS A 32 5.58 -9.61 -1.03
CA LYS A 32 5.13 -10.90 -1.56
C LYS A 32 5.86 -12.07 -0.91
N ALA A 33 7.18 -11.98 -0.77
CA ALA A 33 7.97 -12.99 -0.05
C ALA A 33 7.59 -13.09 1.42
N LEU A 34 7.29 -11.97 2.07
CA LEU A 34 6.82 -11.93 3.46
C LEU A 34 5.48 -12.66 3.63
N VAL A 35 4.49 -12.41 2.77
CA VAL A 35 3.20 -13.12 2.79
C VAL A 35 3.38 -14.63 2.62
N HIS A 36 4.15 -15.05 1.61
CA HIS A 36 4.29 -16.47 1.27
C HIS A 36 5.21 -17.23 2.24
N GLY A 37 6.14 -16.53 2.87
CA GLY A 37 7.13 -17.09 3.79
C GLY A 37 6.81 -16.85 5.27
N TYR A 38 5.66 -16.27 5.61
CA TYR A 38 5.41 -15.69 6.94
C TYR A 38 5.74 -16.64 8.10
N LYS A 39 5.16 -17.85 8.09
CA LYS A 39 5.39 -18.88 9.12
C LYS A 39 6.82 -19.40 9.12
N SER A 40 7.41 -19.61 7.93
CA SER A 40 8.81 -20.03 7.81
C SER A 40 9.78 -19.00 8.37
N ILE A 41 9.50 -17.70 8.18
CA ILE A 41 10.30 -16.61 8.73
C ILE A 41 10.19 -16.60 10.26
N LEU A 42 8.98 -16.74 10.82
CA LEU A 42 8.79 -16.85 12.28
C LEU A 42 9.55 -18.04 12.88
N ASN A 43 9.53 -19.19 12.22
CA ASN A 43 10.29 -20.37 12.63
C ASN A 43 11.80 -20.11 12.60
N ALA A 44 12.32 -19.56 11.50
CA ALA A 44 13.73 -19.22 11.37
C ALA A 44 14.18 -18.20 12.44
N LEU A 45 13.36 -17.19 12.73
CA LEU A 45 13.64 -16.22 13.81
C LEU A 45 13.67 -16.90 15.19
N THR A 46 12.79 -17.88 15.41
CA THR A 46 12.76 -18.67 16.66
C THR A 46 14.01 -19.53 16.80
N GLU A 47 14.45 -20.18 15.72
CA GLU A 47 15.70 -20.95 15.68
C GLU A 47 16.90 -20.07 16.01
N ILE A 48 17.01 -18.88 15.38
CA ILE A 48 18.09 -17.92 15.67
C ILE A 48 18.05 -17.46 17.14
N CYS A 49 16.87 -17.24 17.72
CA CYS A 49 16.72 -16.83 19.12
C CYS A 49 17.24 -17.88 20.11
N ASN A 50 17.11 -19.17 19.77
CA ASN A 50 17.42 -20.30 20.63
C ASN A 50 18.80 -20.92 20.35
N ASP A 51 19.48 -20.48 19.28
CA ASP A 51 20.82 -20.95 18.93
C ASP A 51 21.87 -20.38 19.89
N ALA A 52 22.44 -21.25 20.73
CA ALA A 52 23.49 -20.91 21.68
C ALA A 52 24.79 -20.42 21.02
N GLY A 53 25.01 -20.75 19.74
CA GLY A 53 26.14 -20.29 18.94
C GLY A 53 26.01 -18.84 18.44
N GLN A 54 24.83 -18.24 18.51
CA GLN A 54 24.62 -16.86 18.06
C GLN A 54 25.03 -15.83 19.13
N LYS A 55 25.58 -14.71 18.64
CA LYS A 55 25.87 -13.54 19.48
C LYS A 55 24.58 -13.00 20.10
N ASP A 56 24.66 -12.50 21.33
CA ASP A 56 23.49 -11.96 22.05
C ASP A 56 22.77 -10.86 21.28
N ILE A 57 23.50 -9.99 20.58
CA ILE A 57 22.91 -8.94 19.75
C ILE A 57 22.04 -9.51 18.61
N VAL A 58 22.47 -10.62 17.99
CA VAL A 58 21.73 -11.28 16.90
C VAL A 58 20.46 -11.91 17.45
N LYS A 59 20.54 -12.60 18.59
CA LYS A 59 19.37 -13.16 19.29
C LYS A 59 18.36 -12.08 19.67
N CYS A 60 18.83 -10.94 20.19
CA CYS A 60 17.98 -9.79 20.52
C CYS A 60 17.29 -9.21 19.28
N GLN A 61 18.01 -9.05 18.16
CA GLN A 61 17.43 -8.57 16.91
C GLN A 61 16.37 -9.54 16.37
N ALA A 62 16.68 -10.83 16.32
CA ALA A 62 15.74 -11.87 15.88
C ALA A 62 14.47 -11.87 16.75
N ARG A 63 14.62 -11.74 18.08
CA ARG A 63 13.49 -11.68 19.01
C ARG A 63 12.62 -10.45 18.77
N SER A 64 13.22 -9.29 18.53
CA SER A 64 12.47 -8.06 18.23
C SER A 64 11.68 -8.19 16.92
N LEU A 65 12.29 -8.76 15.87
CA LEU A 65 11.60 -9.02 14.61
C LEU A 65 10.46 -10.02 14.77
N TYR A 66 10.69 -11.11 15.50
CA TYR A 66 9.66 -12.10 15.83
C TYR A 66 8.49 -11.43 16.53
N GLN A 67 8.75 -10.66 17.60
CA GLN A 67 7.71 -9.95 18.35
C GLN A 67 6.90 -8.99 17.47
N ASN A 68 7.55 -8.29 16.53
CA ASN A 68 6.87 -7.41 15.59
C ASN A 68 5.98 -8.21 14.62
N MET A 69 6.47 -9.32 14.06
CA MET A 69 5.70 -10.19 13.15
C MET A 69 4.59 -10.97 13.88
N SER A 70 4.71 -11.21 15.17
CA SER A 70 3.66 -11.84 15.99
C SER A 70 2.55 -10.87 16.40
N ARG A 71 2.57 -9.61 15.94
CA ARG A 71 1.44 -8.68 16.11
C ARG A 71 0.40 -8.91 15.02
N LEU A 72 -0.87 -8.97 15.40
CA LEU A 72 -1.98 -9.05 14.43
C LEU A 72 -1.96 -7.86 13.48
N GLU A 73 -1.64 -6.67 13.97
CA GLU A 73 -1.51 -5.45 13.17
C GLU A 73 -0.48 -5.60 12.04
N THR A 74 0.61 -6.34 12.29
CA THR A 74 1.66 -6.58 11.29
C THR A 74 1.20 -7.54 10.21
N SER A 75 0.46 -8.61 10.56
CA SER A 75 -0.06 -9.53 9.56
C SER A 75 -1.19 -8.91 8.72
N ILE A 76 -2.05 -8.09 9.34
CA ILE A 76 -3.04 -7.28 8.61
C ILE A 76 -2.36 -6.36 7.60
N TYR A 77 -1.35 -5.59 8.02
CA TYR A 77 -0.62 -4.70 7.12
C TYR A 77 0.16 -5.46 6.05
N THR A 78 0.66 -6.66 6.35
CA THR A 78 1.35 -7.50 5.38
C THR A 78 0.43 -7.87 4.22
N GLN A 79 -0.81 -8.27 4.52
CA GLN A 79 -1.84 -8.56 3.50
C GLN A 79 -2.26 -7.29 2.74
N PHE A 80 -2.54 -6.20 3.47
CA PHE A 80 -2.90 -4.92 2.87
C PHE A 80 -1.83 -4.41 1.89
N TRP A 81 -0.57 -4.37 2.30
CA TRP A 81 0.51 -3.89 1.45
C TRP A 81 0.79 -4.82 0.28
N HIS A 82 0.57 -6.13 0.43
CA HIS A 82 0.73 -7.06 -0.69
C HIS A 82 -0.21 -6.69 -1.83
N GLU A 83 -1.49 -6.49 -1.53
CA GLU A 83 -2.50 -6.18 -2.53
C GLU A 83 -2.34 -4.76 -3.10
N ILE A 84 -2.05 -3.77 -2.25
CA ILE A 84 -1.78 -2.40 -2.69
C ILE A 84 -0.60 -2.37 -3.66
N LEU A 85 0.52 -3.00 -3.30
CA LEU A 85 1.72 -2.99 -4.15
C LEU A 85 1.52 -3.75 -5.47
N GLU A 86 0.68 -4.78 -5.49
CA GLU A 86 0.30 -5.48 -6.72
C GLU A 86 -0.54 -4.59 -7.66
N GLY A 87 -1.54 -3.88 -7.12
CA GLY A 87 -2.34 -2.92 -7.88
C GLY A 87 -1.50 -1.78 -8.46
N PHE A 88 -0.57 -1.24 -7.66
CA PHE A 88 0.41 -0.24 -8.13
C PHE A 88 1.34 -0.82 -9.19
N GLY A 89 1.91 -2.01 -8.95
CA GLY A 89 2.83 -2.66 -9.89
C GLY A 89 2.19 -2.93 -11.25
N SER A 90 0.93 -3.36 -11.26
CA SER A 90 0.15 -3.54 -12.49
C SER A 90 -0.04 -2.21 -13.22
N THR A 91 -0.48 -1.18 -12.52
CA THR A 91 -0.71 0.16 -13.10
C THR A 91 0.57 0.77 -13.66
N ILE A 92 1.68 0.71 -12.92
CA ILE A 92 2.99 1.23 -13.35
C ILE A 92 3.44 0.54 -14.63
N ARG A 93 3.28 -0.77 -14.74
CA ARG A 93 3.66 -1.53 -15.93
C ARG A 93 2.90 -1.07 -17.17
N TYR A 94 1.60 -0.79 -17.03
CA TYR A 94 0.82 -0.21 -18.13
C TYR A 94 1.33 1.18 -18.48
N LEU A 95 1.55 2.05 -17.48
CA LEU A 95 2.05 3.42 -17.69
C LEU A 95 3.44 3.48 -18.35
N GLN A 96 4.26 2.44 -18.21
CA GLN A 96 5.58 2.33 -18.83
C GLN A 96 5.54 1.95 -20.32
N ASN A 97 4.36 1.72 -20.90
CA ASN A 97 4.23 1.47 -22.33
C ASN A 97 4.65 2.72 -23.14
N SER A 98 5.56 2.56 -24.10
CA SER A 98 6.06 3.65 -24.95
C SER A 98 4.99 4.28 -25.83
N THR A 99 3.89 3.58 -26.11
CA THR A 99 2.75 4.09 -26.88
C THR A 99 1.61 4.57 -25.98
N MET A 100 1.87 4.80 -24.69
CA MET A 100 0.84 5.24 -23.74
C MET A 100 0.37 6.67 -24.07
N ILE A 101 -0.95 6.84 -24.11
CA ILE A 101 -1.59 8.14 -24.32
C ILE A 101 -2.07 8.70 -22.97
N LEU A 102 -2.01 10.01 -22.80
CA LEU A 102 -2.34 10.71 -21.55
C LEU A 102 -3.76 10.43 -21.05
N SER A 103 -4.74 10.34 -21.95
CA SER A 103 -6.14 10.04 -21.60
C SER A 103 -6.27 8.62 -21.00
N THR A 104 -5.60 7.64 -21.57
CA THR A 104 -5.53 6.27 -21.03
C THR A 104 -4.79 6.23 -19.70
N ALA A 105 -3.66 6.94 -19.57
CA ALA A 105 -2.92 7.06 -18.32
C ALA A 105 -3.79 7.64 -17.18
N LEU A 106 -4.61 8.65 -17.49
CA LEU A 106 -5.58 9.21 -16.55
C LEU A 106 -6.63 8.20 -16.11
N ASN A 107 -7.15 7.41 -17.04
CA ASN A 107 -8.12 6.36 -16.70
C ASN A 107 -7.50 5.30 -15.81
N LEU A 108 -6.24 4.90 -16.07
CA LEU A 108 -5.50 3.98 -15.21
C LEU A 108 -5.31 4.54 -13.79
N LEU A 109 -4.95 5.82 -13.66
CA LEU A 109 -4.82 6.47 -12.35
C LEU A 109 -6.16 6.60 -11.61
N LYS A 110 -7.26 6.87 -12.33
CA LYS A 110 -8.62 6.85 -11.76
C LYS A 110 -8.98 5.46 -11.25
N SER A 111 -8.77 4.42 -12.06
CA SER A 111 -9.02 3.03 -11.66
C SER A 111 -8.18 2.62 -10.45
N LEU A 112 -6.90 2.99 -10.41
CA LEU A 112 -6.04 2.74 -9.24
C LEU A 112 -6.54 3.48 -7.99
N THR A 113 -7.00 4.72 -8.15
CA THR A 113 -7.56 5.51 -7.05
C THR A 113 -8.82 4.85 -6.49
N SER A 114 -9.76 4.44 -7.34
CA SER A 114 -10.97 3.72 -6.92
C SER A 114 -10.66 2.36 -6.30
N PHE A 115 -9.64 1.65 -6.80
CA PHE A 115 -9.15 0.44 -6.19
C PHE A 115 -8.67 0.68 -4.75
N VAL A 116 -7.84 1.71 -4.52
CA VAL A 116 -7.36 2.07 -3.17
C VAL A 116 -8.51 2.53 -2.27
N GLU A 117 -9.45 3.31 -2.79
CA GLU A 117 -10.65 3.76 -2.06
C GLU A 117 -11.48 2.59 -1.55
N SER A 118 -11.69 1.56 -2.38
CA SER A 118 -12.45 0.38 -1.97
C SER A 118 -11.84 -0.38 -0.79
N LYS A 119 -10.55 -0.15 -0.48
CA LYS A 119 -9.88 -0.81 0.65
C LYS A 119 -10.30 -0.27 2.01
N ARG A 120 -10.91 0.91 2.07
CA ARG A 120 -11.45 1.48 3.32
C ARG A 120 -12.49 0.55 3.96
N ASP A 121 -13.35 -0.03 3.13
CA ASP A 121 -14.47 -0.89 3.56
C ASP A 121 -14.05 -2.36 3.71
N ALA A 122 -12.84 -2.71 3.29
CA ALA A 122 -12.31 -4.07 3.30
C ALA A 122 -11.58 -4.45 4.60
N PHE A 123 -11.65 -3.62 5.65
CA PHE A 123 -10.90 -3.83 6.89
C PHE A 123 -11.13 -5.22 7.49
N ASP A 124 -12.39 -5.66 7.60
CA ASP A 124 -12.73 -6.96 8.19
C ASP A 124 -12.16 -8.14 7.39
N SER A 125 -12.05 -8.00 6.07
CA SER A 125 -11.40 -9.00 5.22
C SER A 125 -9.90 -9.09 5.51
N TYR A 126 -9.21 -7.94 5.64
CA TYR A 126 -7.79 -7.93 6.01
C TYR A 126 -7.55 -8.40 7.44
N GLU A 127 -8.45 -8.11 8.37
CA GLU A 127 -8.41 -8.65 9.73
C GLU A 127 -8.45 -10.18 9.70
N THR A 128 -9.39 -10.74 8.94
CA THR A 128 -9.58 -12.19 8.80
C THR A 128 -8.34 -12.84 8.18
N ALA A 129 -7.86 -12.31 7.05
CA ALA A 129 -6.64 -12.78 6.38
C ALA A 129 -5.39 -12.63 7.25
N GLY A 130 -5.32 -11.58 8.07
CA GLY A 130 -4.24 -11.35 9.03
C GLY A 130 -4.22 -12.39 10.15
N LYS A 131 -5.39 -12.77 10.69
CA LYS A 131 -5.54 -13.82 11.70
C LYS A 131 -5.14 -15.19 11.15
N GLU A 132 -5.55 -15.50 9.92
CA GLU A 132 -5.18 -16.74 9.23
C GLU A 132 -3.68 -16.82 8.92
N LEU A 133 -3.05 -15.68 8.59
CA LEU A 133 -1.62 -15.62 8.25
C LEU A 133 -0.72 -15.86 9.47
N SER A 134 -1.03 -15.25 10.61
CA SER A 134 -0.18 -15.26 11.82
C SER A 134 -0.63 -16.22 12.92
N ASP A 135 -1.83 -16.78 12.82
CA ASP A 135 -2.52 -17.54 13.89
C ASP A 135 -2.78 -16.72 15.17
N VAL A 136 -2.70 -15.38 15.11
CA VAL A 136 -2.90 -14.46 16.25
C VAL A 136 -4.31 -13.89 16.22
N GLN A 137 -5.06 -14.02 17.30
CA GLN A 137 -6.48 -13.61 17.37
C GLN A 137 -6.70 -12.22 17.98
N GLU A 138 -5.75 -11.74 18.78
CA GLU A 138 -5.90 -10.53 19.59
C GLU A 138 -4.94 -9.42 19.13
N TYR A 139 -5.42 -8.18 19.19
CA TYR A 139 -4.59 -6.99 19.00
C TYR A 139 -3.65 -6.79 20.19
N GLN A 140 -2.49 -6.18 19.97
CA GLN A 140 -1.66 -5.83 21.11
C GLN A 140 -2.31 -4.70 21.90
N ASN A 141 -2.67 -5.00 23.16
CA ASN A 141 -3.08 -3.98 24.10
C ASN A 141 -1.94 -2.97 24.26
N SER A 142 -2.09 -1.78 23.69
CA SER A 142 -1.26 -0.64 24.05
C SER A 142 -1.44 -0.45 25.55
N ARG A 143 -0.41 -0.70 26.37
CA ARG A 143 -0.45 -0.42 27.82
C ARG A 143 -0.90 1.02 27.99
N VAL A 144 -2.15 1.21 28.39
CA VAL A 144 -2.65 2.52 28.79
C VAL A 144 -1.96 2.80 30.11
N ARG A 145 -0.89 3.60 30.07
CA ARG A 145 -0.36 4.19 31.29
C ARG A 145 -1.45 5.12 31.78
N SER A 146 -2.23 4.69 32.77
CA SER A 146 -3.16 5.60 33.43
C SER A 146 -2.32 6.75 34.00
N LEU A 147 -2.44 7.93 33.40
CA LEU A 147 -1.95 9.14 34.05
C LEU A 147 -2.68 9.20 35.39
N ASN A 148 -1.93 9.23 36.50
CA ASN A 148 -2.50 9.56 37.80
C ASN A 148 -2.96 11.00 37.72
N VAL A 149 -4.21 11.22 37.30
CA VAL A 149 -4.83 12.54 37.30
C VAL A 149 -5.26 12.83 38.74
N PRO A 150 -4.75 13.89 39.40
CA PRO A 150 -5.27 14.29 40.69
C PRO A 150 -6.72 14.73 40.51
N LEU A 151 -7.65 14.09 41.22
CA LEU A 151 -9.07 14.46 41.19
C LEU A 151 -9.24 15.88 41.75
N LYS A 152 -9.62 16.83 40.90
CA LYS A 152 -10.11 18.14 41.35
C LYS A 152 -11.63 18.07 41.57
N PRO A 153 -12.20 18.75 42.59
CA PRO A 153 -13.62 18.60 42.97
C PRO A 153 -14.70 19.07 41.96
N ILE A 154 -14.37 19.32 40.68
CA ILE A 154 -15.26 19.94 39.69
C ILE A 154 -15.50 19.07 38.44
N ASP A 155 -14.93 17.87 38.34
CA ASP A 155 -14.98 17.03 37.12
C ASP A 155 -16.32 16.28 36.88
N TYR A 156 -17.47 16.79 37.35
CA TYR A 156 -18.81 16.21 37.17
C TYR A 156 -19.37 16.25 35.72
N GLY A 157 -18.56 16.61 34.73
CA GLY A 157 -19.02 16.78 33.34
C GLY A 157 -18.06 16.30 32.25
N LYS A 158 -16.93 15.67 32.58
CA LYS A 158 -16.12 15.02 31.55
C LYS A 158 -16.81 13.74 31.13
N ALA A 159 -17.41 13.76 29.94
CA ALA A 159 -17.80 12.55 29.23
C ALA A 159 -16.63 11.56 29.33
N SER A 160 -16.87 10.39 29.92
CA SER A 160 -15.89 9.32 29.98
C SER A 160 -15.36 9.14 28.56
N ALA A 161 -14.05 9.36 28.35
CA ALA A 161 -13.46 9.23 27.03
C ALA A 161 -13.86 7.86 26.48
N VAL A 162 -14.59 7.83 25.37
CA VAL A 162 -15.07 6.58 24.76
C VAL A 162 -13.84 5.74 24.46
N GLN A 163 -13.61 4.70 25.26
CA GLN A 163 -12.53 3.74 25.06
C GLN A 163 -12.90 2.90 23.84
N LEU A 164 -12.33 3.24 22.68
CA LEU A 164 -12.47 2.42 21.48
C LEU A 164 -11.90 1.02 21.75
N SER A 165 -12.53 -0.01 21.19
CA SER A 165 -11.95 -1.35 21.20
C SER A 165 -10.59 -1.34 20.48
N PRO A 166 -9.65 -2.25 20.80
CA PRO A 166 -8.37 -2.33 20.09
C PRO A 166 -8.52 -2.42 18.56
N LYS A 167 -9.55 -3.16 18.11
CA LYS A 167 -9.95 -3.24 16.69
C LYS A 167 -10.32 -1.87 16.12
N GLU A 168 -11.29 -1.18 16.72
CA GLU A 168 -11.74 0.13 16.21
C GLU A 168 -10.65 1.20 16.32
N LYS A 169 -9.82 1.12 17.37
CA LYS A 169 -8.66 1.99 17.52
C LYS A 169 -7.67 1.79 16.38
N PHE A 170 -7.27 0.55 16.09
CA PHE A 170 -6.38 0.26 14.97
C PHE A 170 -6.98 0.67 13.62
N ARG A 171 -8.27 0.38 13.41
CA ARG A 171 -8.99 0.75 12.18
C ARG A 171 -8.99 2.26 11.96
N THR A 172 -9.36 3.04 12.98
CA THR A 172 -9.56 4.49 12.86
C THR A 172 -8.27 5.30 12.97
N GLU A 173 -7.32 4.90 13.81
CA GLU A 173 -6.08 5.65 14.05
C GLU A 173 -4.93 5.21 13.14
N SER A 174 -4.98 4.03 12.54
CA SER A 174 -3.89 3.51 11.69
C SER A 174 -4.36 3.14 10.28
N PHE A 175 -5.28 2.19 10.14
CA PHE A 175 -5.61 1.61 8.83
C PHE A 175 -6.24 2.64 7.87
N LEU A 176 -7.29 3.35 8.30
CA LEU A 176 -7.94 4.36 7.47
C LEU A 176 -6.97 5.51 7.11
N PRO A 177 -6.26 6.17 8.05
CA PRO A 177 -5.33 7.25 7.71
C PRO A 177 -4.27 6.90 6.66
N VAL A 178 -3.78 5.65 6.62
CA VAL A 178 -2.85 5.19 5.59
C VAL A 178 -3.49 5.22 4.20
N ILE A 179 -4.71 4.69 4.08
CA ILE A 179 -5.47 4.68 2.81
C ILE A 179 -5.77 6.11 2.37
N ASP A 180 -6.23 6.95 3.28
CA ASP A 180 -6.56 8.36 3.04
C ASP A 180 -5.38 9.11 2.44
N ARG A 181 -4.19 8.90 3.02
CA ARG A 181 -2.97 9.53 2.54
C ARG A 181 -2.55 9.01 1.16
N LEU A 182 -2.75 7.73 0.88
CA LEU A 182 -2.51 7.17 -0.46
C LEU A 182 -3.45 7.78 -1.49
N ILE A 183 -4.74 7.93 -1.17
CA ILE A 183 -5.74 8.54 -2.04
C ILE A 183 -5.39 9.99 -2.36
N VAL A 184 -5.06 10.80 -1.35
CA VAL A 184 -4.65 12.19 -1.54
C VAL A 184 -3.44 12.27 -2.48
N SER A 185 -2.41 11.45 -2.23
CA SER A 185 -1.20 11.42 -3.06
C SER A 185 -1.47 10.99 -4.51
N LEU A 186 -2.40 10.05 -4.73
CA LEU A 186 -2.81 9.61 -6.06
C LEU A 186 -3.60 10.71 -6.79
N ARG A 187 -4.51 11.40 -6.11
CA ARG A 187 -5.29 12.50 -6.67
C ARG A 187 -4.42 13.69 -7.06
N GLU A 188 -3.44 14.06 -6.23
CA GLU A 188 -2.46 15.09 -6.55
C GLU A 188 -1.68 14.75 -7.83
N ARG A 189 -1.20 13.49 -7.93
CA ARG A 189 -0.51 13.03 -9.14
C ARG A 189 -1.43 13.02 -10.35
N MET A 190 -2.66 12.55 -10.21
CA MET A 190 -3.65 12.54 -11.28
C MET A 190 -3.96 13.95 -11.79
N SER A 191 -4.08 14.94 -10.89
CA SER A 191 -4.30 16.34 -11.25
C SER A 191 -3.20 16.89 -12.17
N ALA A 192 -1.93 16.56 -11.89
CA ALA A 192 -0.82 16.95 -12.78
C ALA A 192 -0.96 16.34 -14.19
N TYR A 193 -1.41 15.09 -14.30
CA TYR A 193 -1.68 14.45 -15.59
C TYR A 193 -2.90 15.04 -16.29
N GLN A 194 -3.92 15.49 -15.54
CA GLN A 194 -5.10 16.15 -16.11
C GLN A 194 -4.71 17.45 -16.80
N VAL A 195 -3.90 18.28 -16.12
CA VAL A 195 -3.36 19.51 -16.70
C VAL A 195 -2.52 19.24 -17.95
N ALA A 196 -1.71 18.18 -17.96
CA ALA A 196 -0.96 17.79 -19.14
C ALA A 196 -1.87 17.34 -20.29
N ASN A 197 -2.89 16.53 -20.00
CA ASN A 197 -3.85 16.05 -20.99
C ASN A 197 -4.72 17.17 -21.57
N GLU A 198 -5.13 18.15 -20.76
CA GLU A 198 -5.87 19.33 -21.24
C GLU A 198 -5.05 20.17 -22.24
N ARG A 199 -3.73 20.19 -22.09
CA ARG A 199 -2.83 20.96 -22.96
C ARG A 199 -2.41 20.20 -24.21
N PHE A 200 -2.10 18.92 -24.06
CA PHE A 200 -1.41 18.13 -25.08
C PHE A 200 -2.19 16.90 -25.55
N GLY A 201 -3.30 16.56 -24.88
CA GLY A 201 -4.08 15.36 -25.18
C GLY A 201 -4.67 15.35 -26.59
N PHE A 202 -4.98 16.53 -27.14
CA PHE A 202 -5.50 16.65 -28.51
C PHE A 202 -4.53 16.12 -29.59
N PHE A 203 -3.22 16.03 -29.29
CA PHE A 203 -2.25 15.45 -30.22
C PHE A 203 -2.54 13.98 -30.53
N ALA A 204 -3.15 13.25 -29.60
CA ALA A 204 -3.54 11.86 -29.81
C ALA A 204 -4.78 11.71 -30.71
N GLU A 205 -5.53 12.80 -30.93
CA GLU A 205 -6.82 12.80 -31.62
C GLU A 205 -6.80 13.65 -32.91
N ILE A 206 -5.60 14.04 -33.40
CA ILE A 206 -5.45 14.92 -34.58
C ILE A 206 -6.19 14.36 -35.81
N SER A 207 -6.14 13.05 -36.01
CA SER A 207 -6.78 12.41 -37.17
C SER A 207 -8.29 12.27 -37.04
N THR A 208 -8.86 12.44 -35.84
CA THR A 208 -10.28 12.16 -35.55
C THR A 208 -11.07 13.41 -35.19
N MET A 209 -10.43 14.47 -34.70
CA MET A 209 -11.07 15.73 -34.32
C MET A 209 -11.48 16.57 -35.55
N LYS A 210 -12.49 17.43 -35.38
CA LYS A 210 -12.87 18.40 -36.40
C LYS A 210 -11.84 19.53 -36.49
N ASN A 211 -11.63 20.08 -37.68
CA ASN A 211 -10.70 21.20 -37.90
C ASN A 211 -10.98 22.42 -37.00
N SER A 212 -12.24 22.70 -36.69
CA SER A 212 -12.64 23.79 -35.79
C SER A 212 -12.16 23.57 -34.36
N GLU A 213 -12.28 22.35 -33.85
CA GLU A 213 -11.86 21.96 -32.50
C GLU A 213 -10.33 21.92 -32.39
N LEU A 214 -9.65 21.40 -33.42
CA LEU A 214 -8.19 21.42 -33.52
C LEU A 214 -7.63 22.85 -33.50
N THR A 215 -8.24 23.75 -34.28
CA THR A 215 -7.83 25.16 -34.31
C THR A 215 -7.99 25.81 -32.95
N LEU A 216 -9.08 25.50 -32.22
CA LEU A 216 -9.30 26.01 -30.87
C LEU A 216 -8.27 25.47 -29.88
N ALA A 217 -7.98 24.17 -29.91
CA ALA A 217 -6.97 23.55 -29.05
C ALA A 217 -5.56 24.12 -29.32
N ALA A 218 -5.19 24.28 -30.60
CA ALA A 218 -3.93 24.89 -31.00
C ALA A 218 -3.80 26.35 -30.51
N LYS A 219 -4.86 27.16 -30.65
CA LYS A 219 -4.88 28.54 -30.13
C LYS A 219 -4.69 28.60 -28.62
N LYS A 220 -5.36 27.70 -27.87
CA LYS A 220 -5.19 27.59 -26.40
C LYS A 220 -3.75 27.26 -26.03
N LEU A 221 -3.12 26.33 -26.77
CA LEU A 221 -1.73 25.96 -26.55
C LEU A 221 -0.77 27.13 -26.85
N VAL A 222 -0.94 27.83 -27.97
CA VAL A 222 -0.11 29.00 -28.33
C VAL A 222 -0.21 30.08 -27.25
N HIS A 223 -1.43 30.43 -26.83
CA HIS A 223 -1.64 31.41 -25.77
C HIS A 223 -0.90 31.04 -24.47
N PHE A 224 -0.95 29.77 -24.07
CA PHE A 224 -0.23 29.27 -22.90
C PHE A 224 1.29 29.36 -23.03
N LEU A 225 1.85 29.05 -24.20
CA LEU A 225 3.30 29.13 -24.43
C LEU A 225 3.77 30.58 -24.46
N SER A 226 3.01 31.47 -25.13
CA SER A 226 3.31 32.90 -25.19
C SER A 226 3.27 33.57 -23.81
N SER A 227 2.34 33.18 -22.93
CA SER A 227 2.26 33.76 -21.57
C SER A 227 3.34 33.27 -20.61
N ARG A 228 3.97 32.12 -20.89
CA ARG A 228 4.97 31.49 -20.01
C ARG A 228 6.42 31.71 -20.45
N PHE A 229 6.65 31.88 -21.75
CA PHE A 229 7.99 32.00 -22.35
C PHE A 229 8.18 33.28 -23.17
N GLY A 230 7.16 34.15 -23.25
CA GLY A 230 7.25 35.44 -23.93
C GLY A 230 7.82 36.52 -23.01
N SER A 231 9.14 36.70 -23.07
CA SER A 231 9.85 37.95 -22.77
C SER A 231 10.81 38.23 -23.92
#